data_AF-A0A820G5K6-F1
#
_entry.id   AF-A0A820G5K6-F1
#
_cell.length_a   1.000
_cell.length_b   1.000
_cell.length_c   1.000
_cell.angle_alpha   90.00
_cell.angle_beta   90.00
_cell.angle_gamma   90.00
#
_symmetry.space_group_name_H-M   'P 1'
#
loop_
_entity.id
_entity.type
_entity.pdbx_description
1 polymer ?
#
loop_
_entity_poly.entity_id
_entity_poly.type
_entity_poly.pdbx_seq_one_letter_code
_entity_poly.pdbx_strand_id
1 'polypeptide(L)'
;TTRKLIATAPLSNSLQVDGTFKLNWNDLSVTVFGSSDGNRRFHPYVIALIGTDEAASGYITLFQTINKYVFNAAGIRYDVQYLLGDGTKDITAAKKFEFLNSRRLMCWPHPIRKIREHRKMVPVEKRWKMIF
;
A
#
# COMPACT_ATOMS: atom_id res chain seq x y z
N THR A 1 -4.13 15.57 -3.87
CA THR A 1 -5.19 15.23 -2.90
C THR A 1 -6.02 16.46 -2.59
N THR A 2 -7.29 16.31 -2.20
CA THR A 2 -8.10 17.45 -1.69
C THR A 2 -8.05 17.47 -0.17
N ARG A 3 -8.14 18.67 0.44
CA ARG A 3 -8.10 18.83 1.91
C ARG A 3 -9.18 17.99 2.62
N LYS A 4 -10.40 17.96 2.06
CA LYS A 4 -11.52 17.19 2.61
C LYS A 4 -11.23 15.68 2.65
N LEU A 5 -10.60 15.17 1.59
CA LEU A 5 -10.35 13.74 1.42
C LEU A 5 -9.20 13.25 2.31
N ILE A 6 -8.13 14.04 2.47
CA ILE A 6 -7.05 13.65 3.38
C ILE A 6 -7.42 13.82 4.86
N ALA A 7 -8.37 14.71 5.18
CA ALA A 7 -8.91 14.87 6.54
C ALA A 7 -9.67 13.62 7.02
N THR A 8 -10.10 12.72 6.14
CA THR A 8 -10.72 11.44 6.54
C THR A 8 -9.71 10.35 6.88
N ALA A 9 -8.42 10.54 6.57
CA ALA A 9 -7.41 9.50 6.81
C ALA A 9 -7.32 9.07 8.30
N PRO A 10 -7.33 9.98 9.29
CA PRO A 10 -7.34 9.63 10.72
C PRO A 10 -8.59 8.86 11.19
N LEU A 11 -9.68 8.88 10.43
CA LEU A 11 -10.91 8.15 10.77
C LEU A 11 -10.75 6.64 10.55
N SER A 12 -9.69 6.22 9.86
CA SER A 12 -9.32 4.83 9.63
C SER A 12 -8.09 4.46 10.44
N ASN A 13 -8.14 3.31 11.10
CA ASN A 13 -7.00 2.70 11.78
C ASN A 13 -5.97 2.11 10.80
N SER A 14 -6.29 2.08 9.51
CA SER A 14 -5.46 1.50 8.46
C SER A 14 -5.07 2.50 7.38
N LEU A 15 -3.82 2.39 6.94
CA LEU A 15 -3.28 2.97 5.72
C LEU A 15 -3.00 1.81 4.76
N GLN A 16 -3.56 1.87 3.57
CA GLN A 16 -3.35 0.90 2.51
C GLN A 16 -2.49 1.54 1.42
N VAL A 17 -1.46 0.82 0.98
CA VAL A 17 -0.49 1.20 -0.05
C VAL A 17 -0.60 0.18 -1.17
N ASP A 18 -1.11 0.59 -2.32
CA ASP A 18 -1.27 -0.30 -3.47
C ASP A 18 -0.52 0.26 -4.68
N GLY A 19 0.44 -0.51 -5.19
CA GLY A 19 1.15 -0.20 -6.43
C GLY A 19 0.29 -0.63 -7.62
N THR A 20 -0.22 0.32 -8.40
CA THR A 20 -1.08 0.05 -9.54
C THR A 20 -0.38 0.42 -10.84
N PHE A 21 0.27 -0.58 -11.42
CA PHE A 21 0.86 -0.60 -12.77
C PHE A 21 1.93 0.48 -13.05
N LYS A 22 2.87 0.11 -13.91
CA LYS A 22 3.82 1.06 -14.49
C LYS A 22 3.06 1.98 -15.44
N LEU A 23 3.25 3.29 -15.34
CA LEU A 23 2.86 4.16 -16.44
C LEU A 23 3.71 3.78 -17.66
N ASN A 24 3.04 3.54 -18.79
CA ASN A 24 3.71 3.22 -20.07
C ASN A 24 4.69 4.31 -20.53
N TRP A 25 4.58 5.51 -19.95
CA TRP A 25 5.46 6.64 -20.20
C TRP A 25 6.51 6.73 -19.08
N ASN A 26 7.71 6.18 -19.32
CA ASN A 26 8.91 6.21 -18.47
C ASN A 26 9.01 5.17 -17.32
N ASP A 27 8.30 4.04 -17.37
CA ASP A 27 8.47 2.92 -16.41
C ASP A 27 8.27 3.29 -14.92
N LEU A 28 7.62 4.43 -14.64
CA LEU A 28 7.38 4.89 -13.26
C LEU A 28 6.24 4.09 -12.63
N SER A 29 6.46 3.65 -11.39
CA SER A 29 5.45 2.97 -10.60
C SER A 29 4.47 3.98 -10.01
N VAL A 30 3.18 3.78 -10.23
CA VAL A 30 2.13 4.58 -9.58
C VAL A 30 1.72 3.87 -8.30
N THR A 31 1.87 4.57 -7.18
CA THR A 31 1.44 4.10 -5.87
C THR A 31 0.25 4.90 -5.40
N VAL A 32 -0.81 4.20 -5.01
CA VAL A 32 -2.02 4.79 -4.45
C VAL A 32 -2.06 4.49 -2.96
N PHE A 33 -2.38 5.52 -2.18
CA PHE A 33 -2.57 5.43 -0.74
C PHE A 33 -4.01 5.77 -0.40
N GLY A 34 -4.59 5.00 0.50
CA GLY A 34 -5.96 5.20 0.94
C GLY A 34 -6.30 4.39 2.18
N SER A 35 -7.58 4.41 2.53
CA SER A 35 -8.13 3.56 3.58
C SER A 35 -9.42 2.90 3.10
N SER A 36 -9.90 1.88 3.80
CA SER A 36 -11.23 1.34 3.56
C SER A 36 -12.21 1.78 4.63
N ASP A 37 -13.46 1.99 4.25
CA ASP A 37 -14.56 2.19 5.20
C ASP A 37 -15.07 0.86 5.79
N GLY A 38 -16.02 0.94 6.73
CA GLY A 38 -16.67 -0.24 7.32
C GLY A 38 -17.42 -1.13 6.32
N ASN A 39 -17.76 -0.60 5.14
CA ASN A 39 -18.37 -1.32 4.03
C ASN A 39 -17.33 -1.90 3.06
N ARG A 40 -16.04 -1.90 3.43
CA ARG A 40 -14.91 -2.42 2.66
C ARG A 40 -14.70 -1.69 1.32
N ARG A 41 -15.16 -0.45 1.20
CA ARG A 41 -14.89 0.38 0.01
C ARG A 41 -13.59 1.12 0.21
N PHE A 42 -12.72 1.06 -0.79
CA PHE A 42 -11.45 1.76 -0.78
C PHE A 42 -11.64 3.24 -1.16
N HIS A 43 -11.08 4.12 -0.35
CA HIS A 43 -11.09 5.57 -0.51
C HIS A 43 -9.66 6.06 -0.72
N PRO A 44 -9.23 6.25 -1.98
CA PRO A 44 -7.90 6.77 -2.26
C PRO A 44 -7.83 8.23 -1.85
N TYR A 45 -6.74 8.63 -1.19
CA TYR A 45 -6.50 10.03 -0.86
C TYR A 45 -5.14 10.53 -1.36
N VAL A 46 -4.13 9.69 -1.59
CA VAL A 46 -2.88 10.10 -2.25
C VAL A 46 -2.61 9.21 -3.46
N ILE A 47 -2.15 9.83 -4.53
CA ILE A 47 -1.55 9.16 -5.70
C ILE A 47 -0.16 9.74 -5.82
N ALA A 48 0.84 8.87 -5.88
CA ALA A 48 2.24 9.24 -5.98
C ALA A 48 2.93 8.45 -7.08
N LEU A 49 3.92 9.07 -7.69
CA LEU A 49 4.88 8.39 -8.53
C LEU A 49 6.09 8.05 -7.67
N ILE A 50 6.45 6.78 -7.62
CA ILE A 50 7.71 6.34 -7.06
C ILE A 50 8.64 6.06 -8.23
N GLY A 51 9.89 6.53 -8.13
CA GLY A 51 10.93 6.25 -9.11
C GLY A 51 11.08 4.74 -9.36
N THR A 52 11.75 4.38 -10.46
CA THR A 52 11.93 2.99 -10.94
C THR A 52 12.43 2.00 -9.88
N ASP A 53 13.05 2.50 -8.82
CA ASP A 53 13.81 1.69 -7.87
C ASP A 53 12.98 1.31 -6.63
N GLU A 54 11.73 1.79 -6.51
CA GLU A 54 10.83 1.57 -5.36
C GLU A 54 11.52 1.61 -3.98
N ALA A 55 12.53 2.47 -3.85
CA ALA A 55 13.41 2.46 -2.70
C ALA A 55 12.68 2.92 -1.42
N ALA A 56 13.11 2.39 -0.28
CA ALA A 56 12.61 2.79 1.03
C ALA A 56 12.56 4.32 1.24
N SER A 57 13.53 5.07 0.71
CA SER A 57 13.57 6.54 0.78
C SER A 57 12.35 7.23 0.15
N GLY A 58 11.85 6.69 -0.97
CA GLY A 58 10.65 7.18 -1.63
C GLY A 58 9.43 7.01 -0.72
N TYR A 59 9.26 5.82 -0.15
CA TYR A 59 8.17 5.54 0.79
C TYR A 59 8.26 6.37 2.07
N ILE A 60 9.46 6.60 2.63
CA ILE A 60 9.67 7.48 3.80
C ILE A 60 9.16 8.89 3.49
N THR A 61 9.58 9.44 2.35
CA THR A 61 9.19 10.78 1.92
C THR A 61 7.67 10.88 1.75
N LEU A 62 7.04 9.85 1.18
CA LEU A 62 5.58 9.81 1.01
C LEU A 62 4.85 9.70 2.34
N PHE A 63 5.31 8.87 3.27
CA PHE A 63 4.71 8.75 4.60
C PHE A 63 4.79 10.06 5.38
N GLN A 64 5.96 10.71 5.41
CA GLN A 64 6.14 12.03 6.02
C GLN A 64 5.22 13.08 5.38
N THR A 65 5.11 13.04 4.05
CA THR A 65 4.25 13.95 3.29
C THR A 65 2.78 13.74 3.66
N ILE A 66 2.31 12.50 3.69
CA ILE A 66 0.95 12.16 4.11
C ILE A 66 0.70 12.69 5.53
N ASN A 67 1.61 12.42 6.47
CA ASN A 67 1.48 12.87 7.85
C ASN A 67 1.37 14.40 7.95
N LYS A 68 2.21 15.12 7.22
CA LYS A 68 2.16 16.59 7.13
C LYS A 68 0.83 17.09 6.59
N TYR A 69 0.32 16.50 5.51
CA TYR A 69 -0.96 16.92 4.93
C TYR A 69 -2.16 16.59 5.81
N VAL A 70 -2.13 15.44 6.49
CA VAL A 70 -3.15 15.07 7.47
C VAL A 70 -3.14 16.06 8.63
N PHE A 71 -1.96 16.38 9.17
CA PHE A 71 -1.83 17.37 10.24
C PHE A 71 -2.35 18.75 9.81
N ASN A 72 -2.00 19.22 8.62
CA ASN A 72 -2.49 20.49 8.10
C ASN A 72 -4.01 20.49 7.84
N ALA A 73 -4.59 19.34 7.51
CA ALA A 73 -6.01 19.24 7.19
C ALA A 73 -6.89 19.07 8.44
N ALA A 74 -6.46 18.25 9.39
CA ALA A 74 -7.26 17.81 10.55
C ALA A 74 -6.68 18.22 11.92
N GLY A 75 -5.47 18.78 11.98
CA GLY A 75 -4.80 19.17 13.22
C GLY A 75 -4.29 17.99 14.06
N ILE A 76 -4.31 16.78 13.51
CA ILE A 76 -4.00 15.53 14.22
C ILE A 76 -2.82 14.85 13.52
N ARG A 77 -1.89 14.28 14.31
CA ARG A 77 -0.83 13.43 13.77
C ARG A 77 -1.42 12.10 13.33
N TYR A 78 -1.14 11.66 12.11
CA TYR A 78 -1.70 10.42 11.61
C TYR A 78 -1.01 9.22 12.27
N ASP A 79 -1.68 8.60 13.23
CA ASP A 79 -1.24 7.36 13.85
C ASP A 79 -1.94 6.16 13.19
N VAL A 80 -1.17 5.38 12.45
CA VAL A 80 -1.67 4.23 11.70
C VAL A 80 -1.47 2.97 12.53
N GLN A 81 -2.54 2.23 12.84
CA GLN A 81 -2.42 0.94 13.51
C GLN A 81 -2.05 -0.18 12.55
N TYR A 82 -2.55 -0.13 11.31
CA TYR A 82 -2.35 -1.17 10.31
C TYR A 82 -1.85 -0.59 8.99
N LEU A 83 -0.65 -0.97 8.57
CA LEU A 83 -0.12 -0.65 7.25
C LEU A 83 -0.34 -1.85 6.32
N LEU A 84 -1.31 -1.75 5.43
CA LEU A 84 -1.54 -2.74 4.38
C LEU A 84 -0.77 -2.35 3.13
N GLY A 85 -0.17 -3.31 2.46
CA GLY A 85 0.42 -3.09 1.15
C GLY A 85 1.01 -4.37 0.59
N ASP A 86 1.74 -4.27 -0.51
CA ASP A 86 2.36 -5.42 -1.18
C ASP A 86 3.41 -6.16 -0.32
N GLY A 87 4.15 -7.09 -0.91
CA GLY A 87 5.18 -7.85 -0.18
C GLY A 87 6.55 -7.18 -0.09
N THR A 88 6.70 -5.90 -0.47
CA THR A 88 8.02 -5.27 -0.61
C THR A 88 8.70 -5.02 0.74
N LYS A 89 10.02 -5.18 0.75
CA LYS A 89 10.86 -4.89 1.93
C LYS A 89 10.96 -3.39 2.17
N ASP A 90 10.87 -2.57 1.11
CA ASP A 90 11.01 -1.12 1.16
C ASP A 90 9.90 -0.43 1.94
N ILE A 91 8.64 -0.85 1.76
CA ILE A 91 7.52 -0.37 2.59
C ILE A 91 7.76 -0.72 4.07
N THR A 92 8.29 -1.91 4.34
CA THR A 92 8.58 -2.36 5.71
C THR A 92 9.72 -1.57 6.35
N ALA A 93 10.76 -1.23 5.57
CA ALA A 93 11.85 -0.39 6.00
C ALA A 93 11.36 1.05 6.28
N ALA A 94 10.60 1.63 5.35
CA ALA A 94 10.05 2.97 5.47
C ALA A 94 9.07 3.13 6.64
N LYS A 95 8.26 2.10 6.91
CA LYS A 95 7.33 2.04 8.05
C LYS A 95 8.02 2.32 9.40
N LYS A 96 9.28 1.91 9.57
CA LYS A 96 10.02 2.11 10.82
C LYS A 96 10.27 3.59 11.14
N PHE A 97 10.28 4.46 10.13
CA PHE A 97 10.58 5.89 10.31
C PHE A 97 9.35 6.69 10.70
N GLU A 98 8.19 6.44 10.08
CA GLU A 98 7.00 7.27 10.27
C GLU A 98 5.88 6.59 11.07
N PHE A 99 5.75 5.27 10.95
CA PHE A 99 4.65 4.50 11.53
C PHE A 99 5.17 3.35 12.40
N LEU A 100 6.13 3.63 13.29
CA LEU A 100 6.88 2.63 14.07
C LEU A 100 5.99 1.59 14.77
N ASN A 101 4.86 2.01 15.33
CA ASN A 101 3.94 1.15 16.08
C ASN A 101 2.93 0.40 15.18
N SER A 102 2.88 0.71 13.89
CA SER A 102 1.92 0.07 12.98
C SER A 102 2.25 -1.41 12.73
N ARG A 103 1.23 -2.25 12.65
CA ARG A 103 1.35 -3.64 12.22
C ARG A 103 1.35 -3.71 10.69
N ARG A 104 2.37 -4.32 10.10
CA ARG A 104 2.45 -4.55 8.64
C ARG A 104 1.58 -5.75 8.28
N LEU A 105 0.68 -5.55 7.32
CA LEU A 105 -0.20 -6.59 6.77
C LEU A 105 -0.03 -6.66 5.26
N MET A 106 0.07 -7.88 4.70
CA MET A 106 0.14 -8.05 3.26
C MET A 106 -1.25 -7.92 2.64
N CYS A 107 -1.36 -7.17 1.55
CA CYS A 107 -2.59 -7.00 0.79
C CYS A 107 -2.98 -8.34 0.13
N TRP A 108 -4.09 -8.95 0.56
CA TRP A 108 -4.54 -10.30 0.16
C TRP A 108 -4.65 -10.58 -1.35
N PRO A 109 -5.10 -9.64 -2.20
CA PRO A 109 -5.07 -9.79 -3.64
C PRO A 109 -3.69 -10.17 -4.21
N HIS A 110 -2.59 -9.67 -3.63
CA HIS A 110 -1.23 -9.94 -4.12
C HIS A 110 -0.80 -11.41 -3.99
N PRO A 111 -0.88 -12.05 -2.80
CA PRO A 111 -0.68 -13.50 -2.67
C PRO A 111 -1.56 -14.31 -3.61
N ILE A 112 -2.84 -13.98 -3.72
CA ILE A 112 -3.78 -14.72 -4.58
C ILE A 112 -3.38 -14.61 -6.05
N ARG A 113 -2.96 -13.42 -6.51
CA ARG A 113 -2.46 -13.24 -7.87
C ARG A 113 -1.22 -14.10 -8.13
N LYS A 114 -0.24 -14.08 -7.22
CA LYS A 114 0.96 -14.92 -7.32
C LYS A 114 0.65 -16.41 -7.32
N ILE A 115 -0.25 -16.88 -6.46
CA ILE A 115 -0.68 -18.29 -6.42
C ILE A 115 -1.35 -18.69 -7.74
N ARG A 116 -2.22 -17.83 -8.29
CA ARG A 116 -2.89 -18.08 -9.57
C ARG A 116 -1.90 -18.10 -10.74
N GLU A 117 -0.95 -17.17 -10.77
CA GLU A 117 0.15 -17.14 -11.74
C GLU A 117 0.97 -18.43 -11.67
N HIS A 118 1.36 -18.84 -10.46
CA HIS A 118 2.14 -20.07 -10.28
C HIS A 118 1.35 -21.32 -10.67
N ARG A 119 0.06 -21.42 -10.32
CA ARG A 119 -0.80 -22.53 -10.76
C ARG A 119 -0.89 -22.65 -12.28
N LYS A 120 -0.91 -21.55 -13.02
CA LYS A 120 -0.91 -21.57 -14.49
C LYS A 120 0.37 -22.20 -15.06
N MET A 121 1.50 -22.06 -14.37
CA MET A 121 2.80 -22.63 -14.78
C MET A 121 2.98 -24.10 -14.42
N VAL A 122 2.16 -24.65 -13.51
CA VAL A 122 2.20 -26.08 -13.17
C VAL A 122 1.41 -26.88 -14.23
N PRO A 123 2.04 -27.87 -14.92
CA PRO A 123 1.36 -28.77 -15.84
C PRO A 123 0.14 -29.42 -15.17
N VAL A 124 -0.96 -29.56 -15.91
CA VAL A 124 -2.25 -30.07 -15.36
C VAL A 124 -2.07 -31.40 -14.63
N GLU A 125 -1.18 -32.25 -15.13
CA GLU A 125 -0.81 -33.57 -14.58
C GLU A 125 -0.22 -33.52 -13.16
N LYS A 126 0.45 -32.42 -12.79
CA LYS A 126 1.09 -32.24 -11.47
C LYS A 126 0.21 -31.48 -10.48
N ARG A 127 -0.92 -30.91 -10.90
CA ARG A 127 -1.80 -30.12 -10.03
C ARG A 127 -2.52 -30.96 -8.97
N TRP A 128 -2.74 -32.25 -9.25
CA TRP A 128 -3.43 -33.18 -8.34
C TRP A 128 -2.52 -33.79 -7.26
N LYS A 129 -1.19 -33.71 -7.41
CA LYS A 129 -0.22 -34.28 -6.46
C LYS A 129 0.21 -33.34 -5.33
N MET A 130 -0.34 -32.13 -5.25
CA MET A 130 -0.02 -31.14 -4.21
C MET A 130 -1.14 -30.98 -3.15
N ILE A 131 -2.11 -31.89 -3.11
CA ILE A 131 -3.25 -31.82 -2.18
C ILE A 131 -3.16 -32.87 -1.05
N PHE A 132 -2.10 -33.70 -1.01
CA PHE A 132 -1.80 -34.61 0.10
C PHE A 132 -0.31 -34.61 0.40
#